data_AF-A0AAJ5W5U0-F1
#
_entry.id   AF-A0AAJ5W5U0-F1
#
_cell.length_a   1.000
_cell.length_b   1.000
_cell.length_c   1.000
_cell.angle_alpha   90.00
_cell.angle_beta   90.00
_cell.angle_gamma   90.00
#
_symmetry.space_group_name_H-M   'P 1'
#
loop_
_entity.id
_entity.type
_entity.pdbx_description
1 polymer ?
#
loop_
_entity_poly.entity_id
_entity_poly.type
_entity_poly.pdbx_seq_one_letter_code
_entity_poly.pdbx_strand_id
1 'polypeptide(L)'
;MKKATILIAGLAGLTISASAQKLAASNVPGAVKMAFAKAHPEVKTVTWEKEENDFEAGFKLKDQEVSEIYSASGKMRESEVEIKTTELPAPITSYIAGHYKKAKIKGAAKITKADGTVVYEAVINGKDHLFDAKGNPVK
;
A
#
# COMPACT_ATOMS: atom_id res chain seq x y z
N MET A 1 0.40 1.11 -23.90
CA MET A 1 0.57 0.37 -22.64
C MET A 1 -0.15 1.15 -21.56
N LYS A 2 -1.22 0.61 -20.98
CA LYS A 2 -2.02 1.31 -19.96
C LYS A 2 -1.13 1.50 -18.73
N LYS A 3 -0.84 2.76 -18.40
CA LYS A 3 0.02 3.13 -17.26
C LYS A 3 -0.76 2.78 -15.99
N ALA A 4 -0.32 1.74 -15.28
CA ALA A 4 -0.82 1.46 -13.93
C ALA A 4 -0.16 2.48 -13.01
N THR A 5 -0.90 3.53 -12.67
CA THR A 5 -0.56 4.39 -11.55
C THR A 5 -0.87 3.56 -10.31
N ILE A 6 0.15 3.13 -9.57
CA ILE A 6 -0.05 2.59 -8.23
C ILE A 6 -0.37 3.82 -7.38
N LEU A 7 -1.67 4.09 -7.22
CA LEU A 7 -2.13 5.06 -6.25
C LEU A 7 -1.99 4.39 -4.89
N ILE A 8 -0.93 4.68 -4.14
CA ILE A 8 -1.04 4.63 -2.68
C ILE A 8 -2.06 5.70 -2.31
N ALA A 9 -3.23 5.27 -1.88
CA ALA A 9 -4.32 6.14 -1.54
C ALA A 9 -4.57 6.03 -0.03
N GLY A 10 -4.01 6.98 0.75
CA GLY A 10 -4.15 6.87 2.21
C GLY A 10 -3.84 8.09 3.10
N LEU A 11 -3.33 9.21 2.58
CA LEU A 11 -3.22 10.46 3.37
C LEU A 11 -4.47 11.34 3.14
N ALA A 12 -5.54 11.05 3.88
CA ALA A 12 -6.66 11.98 3.97
C ALA A 12 -6.23 13.29 4.64
N GLY A 13 -6.34 14.40 3.90
CA GLY A 13 -6.51 15.73 4.46
C GLY A 13 -5.39 16.75 4.25
N LEU A 14 -4.97 17.02 3.01
CA LEU A 14 -4.66 18.36 2.50
C LEU A 14 -4.37 18.27 1.00
N THR A 15 -5.07 19.09 0.21
CA THR A 15 -4.86 19.23 -1.23
C THR A 15 -3.49 19.82 -1.49
N ILE A 16 -2.51 18.95 -1.71
CA ILE A 16 -1.34 19.25 -2.51
C ILE A 16 -1.35 18.20 -3.61
N SER A 17 -1.36 18.64 -4.86
CA SER A 17 -1.21 17.75 -6.02
C SER A 17 0.19 17.13 -5.97
N ALA A 18 0.38 16.13 -5.12
CA ALA A 18 1.50 15.22 -5.18
C ALA A 18 1.25 14.35 -6.41
N SER A 19 1.69 14.83 -7.57
CA SER A 19 1.97 13.93 -8.68
C SER A 19 2.94 12.90 -8.11
N ALA A 20 2.49 11.67 -7.88
CA ALA A 20 3.39 10.58 -7.55
C ALA A 20 4.37 10.46 -8.73
N GLN A 21 5.58 10.98 -8.54
CA GLN A 21 6.57 11.11 -9.59
C GLN A 21 7.35 9.81 -9.63
N LYS A 22 7.10 9.02 -10.66
CA LYS A 22 7.95 7.88 -10.99
C LYS A 22 9.42 8.32 -10.95
N LEU A 23 10.18 7.68 -10.08
CA LEU A 23 11.56 8.00 -9.79
C LEU A 23 12.48 7.07 -10.58
N ALA A 24 13.48 7.64 -11.24
CA ALA A 24 14.54 6.82 -11.82
C ALA A 24 15.32 6.12 -10.70
N ALA A 25 15.69 4.84 -10.89
CA ALA A 25 16.43 4.07 -9.88
C ALA A 25 17.79 4.71 -9.50
N SER A 26 18.36 5.55 -10.37
CA SER A 26 19.56 6.35 -10.07
C SER A 26 19.33 7.38 -8.96
N ASN A 27 18.10 7.85 -8.78
CA ASN A 27 17.72 8.88 -7.82
C ASN A 27 17.21 8.29 -6.49
N VAL A 28 17.18 6.96 -6.37
CA VAL A 28 16.87 6.25 -5.12
C VAL A 28 18.18 6.09 -4.32
N PRO A 29 18.21 6.43 -3.03
CA PRO A 29 19.38 6.26 -2.18
C PRO A 29 19.93 4.83 -2.21
N GLY A 30 21.26 4.69 -2.16
CA GLY A 30 21.92 3.38 -2.16
C GLY A 30 21.44 2.46 -1.03
N ALA A 31 21.25 3.02 0.16
CA ALA A 31 20.76 2.28 1.33
C ALA A 31 19.35 1.68 1.10
N VAL A 32 18.45 2.42 0.46
CA VAL A 32 17.09 1.96 0.11
C VAL A 32 17.16 0.80 -0.88
N LYS A 33 17.93 0.95 -1.97
CA LYS A 33 18.09 -0.11 -2.96
C LYS A 33 18.69 -1.39 -2.37
N MET A 34 19.70 -1.24 -1.50
CA MET A 34 20.31 -2.39 -0.82
C MET A 34 19.35 -3.08 0.13
N ALA A 35 18.57 -2.31 0.91
CA ALA A 35 17.57 -2.87 1.82
C ALA A 35 16.51 -3.67 1.06
N PHE A 36 15.96 -3.08 0.00
CA PHE A 36 14.97 -3.74 -0.86
C PHE A 36 15.53 -5.01 -1.51
N ALA A 37 16.70 -4.94 -2.16
CA ALA A 37 17.31 -6.09 -2.82
C ALA A 37 17.66 -7.23 -1.84
N LYS A 38 17.98 -6.89 -0.58
CA LYS A 38 18.21 -7.87 0.48
C LYS A 38 16.90 -8.54 0.94
N ALA A 39 15.82 -7.78 1.03
CA ALA A 39 14.52 -8.28 1.45
C ALA A 39 13.86 -9.15 0.37
N HIS A 40 14.02 -8.77 -0.90
CA HIS A 40 13.34 -9.37 -2.06
C HIS A 40 14.32 -9.77 -3.18
N PRO A 41 15.25 -10.70 -2.94
CA PRO A 41 16.26 -11.10 -3.93
C PRO A 41 15.66 -11.72 -5.20
N GLU A 42 14.42 -12.22 -5.16
CA GLU A 42 13.69 -12.77 -6.30
C GLU A 42 13.05 -11.71 -7.21
N VAL A 43 12.90 -10.47 -6.74
CA VAL A 43 12.20 -9.41 -7.48
C VAL A 43 13.13 -8.78 -8.51
N LYS A 44 12.79 -8.98 -9.79
CA LYS A 44 13.59 -8.50 -10.93
C LYS A 44 13.21 -7.09 -11.39
N THR A 45 11.97 -6.69 -11.14
CA THR A 45 11.42 -5.41 -11.59
C THR A 45 10.75 -4.73 -10.43
N VAL A 46 11.22 -3.52 -10.13
CA VAL A 46 10.66 -2.64 -9.12
C VAL A 46 10.45 -1.27 -9.77
N THR A 47 9.29 -0.68 -9.52
CA THR A 47 8.98 0.72 -9.82
C THR A 47 9.24 1.53 -8.57
N TRP A 48 9.99 2.62 -8.72
CA TRP A 48 10.27 3.51 -7.61
C TRP A 48 9.45 4.79 -7.76
N GLU A 49 8.91 5.27 -6.65
CA GLU A 49 8.24 6.56 -6.58
C GLU A 49 8.75 7.34 -5.36
N LYS A 50 8.63 8.67 -5.42
CA LYS A 50 8.95 9.53 -4.28
C LYS A 50 7.67 9.83 -3.51
N GLU A 51 7.67 9.52 -2.22
CA GLU A 51 6.55 9.81 -1.32
C GLU A 51 7.05 10.69 -0.18
N GLU A 52 6.74 11.98 -0.23
CA GLU A 52 7.24 12.99 0.70
C GLU A 52 8.77 12.90 0.93
N ASN A 53 9.19 12.47 2.12
CA ASN A 53 10.60 12.27 2.50
C ASN A 53 11.11 10.85 2.27
N ASP A 54 10.21 9.90 2.00
CA ASP A 54 10.47 8.47 1.86
C ASP A 54 10.42 8.04 0.39
N PHE A 55 10.58 6.74 0.14
CA PHE A 55 10.69 6.14 -1.18
C PHE A 55 9.83 4.89 -1.24
N GLU A 56 8.97 4.82 -2.24
CA GLU A 56 8.08 3.69 -2.43
C GLU A 56 8.68 2.73 -3.46
N ALA A 57 8.68 1.44 -3.12
CA ALA A 57 9.00 0.34 -4.02
C ALA A 57 7.71 -0.42 -4.38
N GLY A 58 7.22 -0.24 -5.61
CA GLY A 58 6.11 -1.00 -6.18
C GLY A 58 6.59 -2.18 -7.02
N PHE A 59 6.14 -3.39 -6.73
CA PHE A 59 6.58 -4.62 -7.40
C PHE A 59 5.54 -5.74 -7.31
N LYS A 60 5.79 -6.85 -8.03
CA LYS A 60 4.98 -8.06 -7.94
C LYS A 60 5.70 -9.15 -7.19
N LEU A 61 5.01 -9.77 -6.25
CA LEU A 61 5.46 -10.96 -5.55
C LEU A 61 4.37 -12.03 -5.63
N LYS A 62 4.68 -13.18 -6.25
CA LYS A 62 3.73 -14.29 -6.43
C LYS A 62 2.38 -13.84 -7.03
N ASP A 63 2.45 -13.01 -8.07
CA ASP A 63 1.30 -12.40 -8.79
C ASP A 63 0.45 -11.41 -7.97
N GLN A 64 0.83 -11.08 -6.74
CA GLN A 64 0.23 -10.00 -5.96
C GLN A 64 0.99 -8.69 -6.17
N GLU A 65 0.28 -7.58 -6.33
CA GLU A 65 0.88 -6.25 -6.26
C GLU A 65 1.29 -5.98 -4.81
N VAL A 66 2.52 -5.50 -4.64
CA VAL A 66 3.10 -5.14 -3.35
C VAL A 66 3.69 -3.74 -3.46
N SER A 67 3.45 -2.93 -2.45
CA SER A 67 4.14 -1.67 -2.25
C SER A 67 4.85 -1.65 -0.89
N GLU A 68 6.05 -1.11 -0.84
CA GLU A 68 6.80 -0.93 0.39
C GLU A 68 7.41 0.46 0.49
N ILE A 69 7.19 1.12 1.62
CA ILE A 69 7.74 2.45 1.90
C ILE A 69 9.04 2.30 2.68
N TYR A 70 10.09 2.95 2.18
CA TYR A 70 11.42 2.99 2.79
C TYR A 70 11.84 4.42 3.10
N SER A 71 12.35 4.63 4.30
CA SER A 71 13.06 5.88 4.61
C SER A 71 14.38 5.99 3.85
N ALA A 72 14.92 7.21 3.74
CA ALA A 72 16.19 7.47 3.05
C ALA A 72 17.39 6.63 3.55
N SER A 73 17.35 6.16 4.81
CA SER A 73 18.38 5.28 5.39
C SER A 73 18.16 3.79 5.09
N GLY A 74 17.13 3.44 4.32
CA GLY A 74 16.79 2.06 3.97
C GLY A 74 15.97 1.31 5.02
N LYS A 75 15.44 1.99 6.05
CA LYS A 75 14.50 1.36 6.99
C LYS A 75 13.11 1.28 6.35
N MET A 76 12.56 0.07 6.24
CA MET A 76 11.18 -0.18 5.85
C MET A 76 10.23 0.41 6.90
N ARG A 77 9.21 1.14 6.43
CA ARG A 77 8.18 1.81 7.22
C ARG A 77 6.87 1.04 7.18
N GLU A 78 6.50 0.59 6.00
CA GLU A 78 5.22 -0.03 5.71
C GLU A 78 5.36 -0.99 4.52
N SER A 79 4.57 -2.05 4.53
CA SER A 79 4.37 -2.98 3.42
C SER A 79 2.88 -3.15 3.21
N GLU A 80 2.43 -2.88 1.99
CA GLU A 80 1.06 -3.07 1.55
C GLU A 80 1.02 -4.19 0.51
N VAL A 81 0.20 -5.20 0.76
CA VAL A 81 0.02 -6.34 -0.13
C VAL A 81 -1.42 -6.40 -0.57
N GLU A 82 -1.66 -6.39 -1.88
CA GLU A 82 -2.99 -6.62 -2.45
C GLU A 82 -3.49 -8.02 -2.04
N ILE A 83 -4.70 -8.09 -1.51
CA ILE A 83 -5.36 -9.33 -1.12
C ILE A 83 -6.70 -9.47 -1.85
N LYS A 84 -7.21 -10.69 -1.95
CA LYS A 84 -8.59 -10.89 -2.40
C LYS A 84 -9.53 -10.29 -1.36
N THR A 85 -10.66 -9.74 -1.82
CA THR A 85 -11.70 -9.21 -0.92
C THR A 85 -12.26 -10.28 0.02
N THR A 86 -12.14 -11.56 -0.34
CA THR A 86 -12.50 -12.72 0.49
C THR A 86 -11.52 -12.99 1.64
N GLU A 87 -10.33 -12.39 1.61
CA GLU A 87 -9.30 -12.50 2.65
C GLU A 87 -9.42 -11.39 3.71
N LEU A 88 -10.34 -10.44 3.52
CA LEU A 88 -10.66 -9.46 4.56
C LEU A 88 -11.26 -10.15 5.80
N PRO A 89 -10.82 -9.77 7.01
CA PRO A 89 -11.45 -10.20 8.25
C PRO A 89 -12.98 -10.04 8.24
N ALA A 90 -13.70 -11.06 8.74
CA ALA A 90 -15.15 -11.06 8.82
C ALA A 90 -15.77 -9.84 9.55
N PRO A 91 -15.16 -9.29 10.62
CA PRO A 91 -15.66 -8.07 11.24
C PRO A 91 -15.69 -6.86 10.28
N ILE A 92 -14.71 -6.74 9.38
CA ILE A 92 -14.64 -5.66 8.40
C ILE A 92 -15.77 -5.79 7.38
N THR A 93 -15.96 -6.98 6.81
CA THR A 93 -17.03 -7.19 5.83
C THR A 93 -18.42 -7.00 6.46
N SER A 94 -18.58 -7.34 7.73
CA SER A 94 -19.79 -7.08 8.52
C SER A 94 -20.03 -5.58 8.73
N TYR A 95 -19.00 -4.82 9.12
CA TYR A 95 -19.06 -3.36 9.23
C TYR A 95 -19.47 -2.73 7.89
N ILE A 96 -18.84 -3.16 6.79
CA ILE A 96 -19.11 -2.65 5.46
C ILE A 96 -20.56 -2.90 5.05
N ALA A 97 -21.08 -4.11 5.30
CA ALA A 97 -22.46 -4.46 5.01
C ALA A 97 -23.47 -3.56 5.76
N GLY A 98 -23.19 -3.22 7.01
CA GLY A 98 -24.03 -2.36 7.85
C GLY A 98 -23.95 -0.87 7.50
N HIS A 99 -22.75 -0.35 7.24
CA HIS A 99 -22.52 1.10 7.10
C HIS A 99 -22.51 1.61 5.65
N TYR A 100 -22.22 0.74 4.68
CA TYR A 100 -22.14 1.12 3.26
C TYR A 100 -23.26 0.48 2.44
N LYS A 101 -24.40 0.15 3.06
CA LYS A 101 -25.59 -0.41 2.36
C LYS A 101 -25.24 -1.63 1.50
N LYS A 102 -24.32 -2.49 1.98
CA LYS A 102 -23.81 -3.65 1.24
C LYS A 102 -23.14 -3.29 -0.10
N ALA A 103 -22.50 -2.12 -0.19
CA ALA A 103 -21.72 -1.74 -1.35
C ALA A 103 -20.65 -2.79 -1.69
N LYS A 104 -20.38 -2.96 -2.98
CA LYS A 104 -19.37 -3.91 -3.45
C LYS A 104 -17.97 -3.39 -3.10
N ILE A 105 -17.19 -4.23 -2.42
CA ILE A 105 -15.75 -4.03 -2.22
C ILE A 105 -15.05 -4.29 -3.56
N LYS A 106 -14.31 -3.30 -4.05
CA LYS A 106 -13.67 -3.31 -5.39
C LYS A 106 -12.20 -3.72 -5.34
N GLY A 107 -11.56 -3.57 -4.19
CA GLY A 107 -10.18 -3.94 -3.92
C GLY A 107 -9.99 -4.10 -2.42
N ALA A 108 -8.91 -4.79 -2.03
CA ALA A 108 -8.53 -4.94 -0.64
C ALA A 108 -7.01 -5.07 -0.53
N ALA A 109 -6.45 -4.56 0.55
CA ALA A 109 -5.04 -4.72 0.86
C ALA A 109 -4.83 -5.02 2.35
N LYS A 110 -3.72 -5.69 2.65
CA LYS A 110 -3.20 -5.82 4.01
C LYS A 110 -1.96 -4.94 4.14
N ILE A 111 -2.02 -4.00 5.06
CA ILE A 111 -0.95 -3.05 5.36
C ILE A 111 -0.29 -3.48 6.67
N THR A 112 1.04 -3.63 6.67
CA THR A 112 1.84 -3.98 7.83
C THR A 112 2.90 -2.91 8.07
N LYS A 113 2.86 -2.28 9.24
CA LYS A 113 3.80 -1.23 9.65
C LYS A 113 5.06 -1.83 10.26
N ALA A 114 6.12 -1.02 10.34
CA ALA A 114 7.40 -1.42 10.92
C ALA A 114 7.34 -1.86 12.40
N ASP A 115 6.32 -1.44 13.15
CA ASP A 115 6.07 -1.86 14.54
C ASP A 115 5.24 -3.15 14.64
N GLY A 116 4.87 -3.75 13.50
CA GLY A 116 4.02 -4.94 13.44
C GLY A 116 2.52 -4.65 13.44
N THR A 117 2.10 -3.38 13.52
CA THR A 117 0.69 -3.01 13.40
C THR A 117 0.14 -3.44 12.04
N VAL A 118 -1.01 -4.11 12.05
CA VAL A 118 -1.72 -4.53 10.84
C VAL A 118 -2.99 -3.70 10.67
N VAL A 119 -3.15 -3.14 9.48
CA VAL A 119 -4.33 -2.43 9.01
C VAL A 119 -4.82 -3.11 7.74
N TYR A 120 -6.11 -3.07 7.49
CA TYR A 120 -6.73 -3.57 6.28
C TYR A 120 -7.39 -2.43 5.52
N GLU A 121 -7.22 -2.44 4.21
CA GLU A 121 -7.91 -1.52 3.32
C GLU A 121 -9.05 -2.22 2.59
N ALA A 122 -10.18 -1.53 2.44
CA ALA A 122 -11.24 -1.90 1.52
C ALA A 122 -11.62 -0.72 0.62
N VAL A 123 -11.54 -0.93 -0.69
CA VAL A 123 -11.94 0.08 -1.68
C VAL A 123 -13.45 -0.01 -1.90
N ILE A 124 -14.20 0.99 -1.44
CA ILE A 124 -15.66 1.04 -1.50
C ILE A 124 -16.08 2.34 -2.18
N ASN A 125 -16.93 2.25 -3.20
CA ASN A 125 -17.36 3.43 -3.98
C ASN A 125 -16.21 4.30 -4.51
N GLY A 126 -15.07 3.68 -4.82
CA GLY A 126 -13.87 4.38 -5.31
C GLY A 126 -13.11 5.15 -4.23
N LYS A 127 -13.32 4.84 -2.95
CA LYS A 127 -12.58 5.39 -1.82
C LYS A 127 -12.03 4.28 -0.95
N ASP A 128 -10.90 4.57 -0.32
CA ASP A 128 -10.21 3.62 0.55
C ASP A 128 -10.69 3.81 1.97
N HIS A 129 -11.02 2.70 2.61
CA HIS A 129 -11.48 2.66 3.99
C HIS A 129 -10.57 1.74 4.77
N LEU A 130 -9.94 2.28 5.80
CA LEU A 130 -8.97 1.58 6.61
C LEU A 130 -9.61 1.05 7.89
N PHE A 131 -9.30 -0.20 8.22
CA PHE A 131 -9.83 -0.89 9.38
C PHE A 131 -8.72 -1.58 10.16
N ASP A 132 -8.90 -1.70 11.47
CA ASP A 132 -8.16 -2.66 12.26
C ASP A 132 -8.68 -4.09 12.00
N ALA A 133 -7.97 -5.10 12.52
CA ALA A 133 -8.39 -6.50 12.37
C ALA A 133 -9.75 -6.83 13.04
N LYS A 134 -10.25 -5.95 13.92
CA LYS A 134 -11.55 -6.09 14.61
C LYS A 134 -12.68 -5.40 13.85
N GLY A 135 -12.42 -4.77 12.71
CA GLY A 135 -13.43 -4.09 11.91
C GLY A 135 -13.71 -2.65 12.34
N ASN A 136 -12.92 -2.08 13.25
CA ASN A 136 -13.05 -0.68 13.61
C ASN A 136 -12.36 0.19 12.56
N PRO A 137 -12.99 1.26 12.08
CA PRO A 137 -12.30 2.25 11.24
C PRO A 137 -11.12 2.86 12.00
N VAL A 138 -9.99 3.00 11.32
CA VAL A 138 -8.77 3.62 11.90
C VAL A 138 -8.51 5.03 11.38
N LYS A 139 -9.31 5.51 10.42
CA LYS A 139 -9.25 6.86 9.84
C LYS A 139 -10.59 7.27 9.24
#